data_AF-A0A975PB24-F1
#
_entry.id   AF-A0A975PB24-F1
#
_cell.length_a   1.000
_cell.length_b   1.000
_cell.length_c   1.000
_cell.angle_alpha   90.00
_cell.angle_beta   90.00
_cell.angle_gamma   90.00
#
_symmetry.space_group_name_H-M   'P 1'
#
loop_
_entity.id
_entity.type
_entity.pdbx_description
1 polymer ?
#
loop_
_entity_poly.entity_id
_entity_poly.type
_entity_poly.pdbx_seq_one_letter_code
_entity_poly.pdbx_strand_id
1 'polypeptide(L)'
;MRSGTSPDTHYRALSPRLAAKLRLVWSARGHDLDRIWGDCMATVPGITPLPDPRPAERTASPGTPSPDTAAHDQLCLFDQTLIWAMALRTAARVGAGLDGLALIPAQVAALEALTSRLVDTLSGLRMLVLAGLPIPALQLARSVSEDVDMVLALLLRRKLAQQFIACTCAEEANSFWRRHIAGGRAFRLVAEKLYEVGLDHSDQSDYGRWRRGVLTLLGSAVHSSALGLRAGDAAAPWPQNAALRDCLAFVTHRMQEFCAWSHVLDTGLQGDLARIRLARAAGMPPREARLLGFADGGAEILLDQMRWMLAEPDLPEDARR
;
A
#
# COMPACT_ATOMS: atom_id res chain seq x y z
N MET A 1 -10.12 -27.46 15.99
CA MET A 1 -9.78 -26.60 14.84
C MET A 1 -10.23 -25.19 15.18
N ARG A 2 -9.31 -24.28 15.51
CA ARG A 2 -9.68 -22.86 15.58
C ARG A 2 -9.99 -22.43 14.15
N SER A 3 -11.21 -21.95 13.91
CA SER A 3 -11.58 -21.27 12.66
C SER A 3 -10.51 -20.23 12.35
N GLY A 4 -9.63 -20.53 11.39
CA GLY A 4 -8.53 -19.63 11.03
C GLY A 4 -9.10 -18.33 10.50
N THR A 5 -8.56 -17.22 10.98
CA THR A 5 -8.77 -15.90 10.39
C THR A 5 -8.16 -15.89 8.99
N SER A 6 -8.99 -15.88 7.95
CA SER A 6 -8.56 -15.84 6.54
C SER A 6 -9.21 -14.68 5.80
N PRO A 7 -8.66 -14.26 4.63
CA PRO A 7 -9.31 -13.29 3.77
C PRO A 7 -10.77 -13.65 3.47
N ASP A 8 -11.09 -14.89 3.10
CA ASP A 8 -12.46 -15.31 2.74
C ASP A 8 -13.45 -15.21 3.91
N THR A 9 -12.96 -15.36 5.16
CA THR A 9 -13.81 -15.18 6.34
C THR A 9 -14.12 -13.71 6.61
N HIS A 10 -13.26 -12.80 6.14
CA HIS A 10 -13.30 -11.37 6.42
C HIS A 10 -13.97 -10.57 5.30
N TYR A 11 -13.66 -10.88 4.04
CA TYR A 11 -14.28 -10.28 2.85
C TYR A 11 -15.32 -11.26 2.29
N ARG A 12 -16.53 -11.24 2.85
CA ARG A 12 -17.59 -12.21 2.46
C ARG A 12 -18.06 -12.11 1.01
N ALA A 13 -17.80 -10.97 0.36
CA ALA A 13 -18.08 -10.72 -1.05
C ALA A 13 -16.82 -10.78 -1.94
N LEU A 14 -15.72 -11.39 -1.47
CA LEU A 14 -14.51 -11.59 -2.27
C LEU A 14 -14.85 -12.41 -3.52
N SER A 15 -14.40 -11.98 -4.69
CA SER A 15 -14.65 -12.72 -5.92
C SER A 15 -13.94 -14.08 -5.86
N PRO A 16 -14.61 -15.18 -6.28
CA PRO A 16 -13.97 -16.50 -6.31
C PRO A 16 -12.71 -16.53 -7.18
N ARG A 17 -12.71 -15.73 -8.25
CA ARG A 17 -11.56 -15.56 -9.15
C ARG A 17 -10.37 -14.97 -8.40
N LEU A 18 -10.54 -13.86 -7.69
CA LEU A 18 -9.45 -13.26 -6.92
C LEU A 18 -9.00 -14.19 -5.78
N ALA A 19 -9.93 -14.78 -5.05
CA ALA A 19 -9.63 -15.69 -3.95
C ALA A 19 -8.75 -16.88 -4.40
N ALA A 20 -9.08 -17.51 -5.53
CA ALA A 20 -8.28 -18.59 -6.12
C ALA A 20 -6.90 -18.09 -6.56
N LYS A 21 -6.84 -16.91 -7.21
CA LYS A 21 -5.59 -16.31 -7.71
C LYS A 21 -4.63 -15.96 -6.58
N LEU A 22 -5.14 -15.37 -5.49
CA LEU A 22 -4.36 -15.06 -4.29
C LEU A 22 -3.76 -16.32 -3.68
N ARG A 23 -4.57 -17.37 -3.46
CA ARG A 23 -4.06 -18.65 -2.92
C ARG A 23 -2.97 -19.26 -3.80
N LEU A 24 -3.17 -19.27 -5.11
CA LEU A 24 -2.19 -19.78 -6.06
C LEU A 24 -0.86 -19.02 -5.98
N VAL A 25 -0.91 -17.69 -6.04
CA VAL A 25 0.27 -16.82 -6.07
C VAL A 25 1.04 -16.82 -4.76
N TRP A 26 0.35 -16.86 -3.62
CA TRP A 26 0.96 -16.98 -2.30
C TRP A 26 1.63 -18.35 -2.10
N SER A 27 0.92 -19.44 -2.40
CA SER A 27 1.46 -20.79 -2.24
C SER A 27 2.61 -21.08 -3.20
N ALA A 28 2.57 -20.59 -4.44
CA ALA A 28 3.66 -20.71 -5.41
C ALA A 28 4.97 -20.07 -4.92
N ARG A 29 4.89 -19.12 -3.98
CA ARG A 29 6.05 -18.43 -3.37
C ARG A 29 6.36 -18.94 -1.96
N GLY A 30 5.72 -20.02 -1.54
CA GLY A 30 5.97 -20.65 -0.24
C GLY A 30 5.39 -19.88 0.95
N HIS A 31 4.43 -19.00 0.74
CA HIS A 31 3.78 -18.23 1.81
C HIS A 31 2.39 -18.78 2.13
N ASP A 32 2.11 -18.94 3.42
CA ASP A 32 0.79 -19.29 3.94
C ASP A 32 -0.03 -18.00 4.15
N LEU A 33 -0.92 -17.73 3.19
CA LEU A 33 -1.77 -16.53 3.17
C LEU A 33 -2.59 -16.41 4.45
N ASP A 34 -3.27 -17.46 4.87
CA ASP A 34 -4.19 -17.41 6.01
C ASP A 34 -3.42 -17.14 7.31
N ARG A 35 -2.25 -17.77 7.50
CA ARG A 35 -1.43 -17.52 8.69
C ARG A 35 -0.86 -16.11 8.73
N ILE A 36 -0.28 -15.63 7.63
CA ILE A 36 0.33 -14.29 7.59
C ILE A 36 -0.77 -13.23 7.70
N TRP A 37 -1.90 -13.41 7.02
CA TRP A 37 -3.06 -12.54 7.14
C TRP A 37 -3.56 -12.50 8.59
N GLY A 38 -3.77 -13.66 9.22
CA GLY A 38 -4.19 -13.75 10.61
C GLY A 38 -3.21 -13.08 11.59
N ASP A 39 -1.91 -13.29 11.40
CA ASP A 39 -0.86 -12.68 12.22
C ASP A 39 -0.81 -11.15 12.10
N CYS A 40 -1.06 -10.61 10.91
CA CYS A 40 -1.01 -9.18 10.65
C CYS A 40 -2.31 -8.49 11.00
N MET A 41 -3.41 -8.95 10.41
CA MET A 41 -4.69 -8.26 10.48
C MET A 41 -5.27 -8.28 11.88
N ALA A 42 -4.98 -9.28 12.71
CA ALA A 42 -5.36 -9.27 14.13
C ALA A 42 -4.77 -8.09 14.94
N THR A 43 -3.72 -7.43 14.43
CA THR A 43 -3.12 -6.26 15.06
C THR A 43 -3.55 -4.93 14.46
N VAL A 44 -4.36 -4.95 13.41
CA VAL A 44 -4.90 -3.74 12.76
C VAL A 44 -6.10 -3.23 13.57
N PRO A 45 -6.11 -1.96 14.01
CA PRO A 45 -7.24 -1.39 14.73
C PRO A 45 -8.56 -1.47 13.95
N GLY A 46 -9.66 -1.77 14.64
CA GLY A 46 -10.99 -1.84 14.03
C GLY A 46 -11.21 -3.02 13.08
N ILE A 47 -10.32 -4.02 13.09
CA ILE A 47 -10.47 -5.21 12.24
C ILE A 47 -11.70 -6.03 12.68
N THR A 48 -12.71 -6.08 11.82
CA THR A 48 -13.91 -6.89 12.01
C THR A 48 -14.36 -7.47 10.67
N PRO A 49 -14.83 -8.73 10.63
CA PRO A 49 -15.37 -9.30 9.40
C PRO A 49 -16.43 -8.39 8.80
N LEU A 50 -16.34 -8.16 7.49
CA LEU A 50 -17.32 -7.32 6.81
C LEU A 50 -18.70 -7.99 6.80
N PRO A 51 -19.78 -7.20 6.81
CA PRO A 51 -21.13 -7.74 6.70
C PRO A 51 -21.25 -8.64 5.46
N ASP A 52 -21.94 -9.77 5.61
CA ASP A 52 -22.29 -10.61 4.46
C ASP A 52 -23.35 -9.85 3.64
N PRO A 53 -23.15 -9.59 2.33
CA PRO A 53 -24.16 -8.92 1.52
C PRO A 53 -25.30 -9.88 1.07
N ARG A 54 -25.12 -11.20 1.17
CA ARG A 54 -26.09 -12.23 0.74
C ARG A 54 -27.42 -12.29 1.52
N PRO A 55 -27.54 -11.87 2.80
CA PRO A 55 -28.84 -11.79 3.47
C PRO A 55 -29.78 -10.78 2.80
N ALA A 56 -29.25 -9.69 2.22
CA ALA A 56 -30.05 -8.69 1.50
C ALA A 56 -30.63 -9.24 0.19
N GLU A 57 -29.97 -10.21 -0.45
CA GLU A 57 -30.42 -10.87 -1.68
C GLU A 57 -31.64 -11.79 -1.48
N ARG A 58 -31.85 -12.34 -0.28
CA ARG A 58 -33.01 -13.22 -0.02
C ARG A 58 -34.32 -12.46 0.15
N THR A 59 -34.23 -11.18 0.50
CA THR A 59 -35.36 -10.24 0.61
C THR A 59 -35.41 -9.25 -0.55
N ALA A 60 -34.45 -9.32 -1.46
CA ALA A 60 -34.32 -8.44 -2.62
C ALA A 60 -35.38 -8.76 -3.67
N SER A 61 -36.13 -7.75 -4.08
CA SER A 61 -36.97 -7.81 -5.28
C SER A 61 -36.11 -8.15 -6.51
N PRO A 62 -36.68 -8.83 -7.53
CA PRO A 62 -35.99 -9.04 -8.80
C PRO A 62 -35.52 -7.67 -9.35
N GLY A 63 -34.21 -7.51 -9.53
CA GLY A 63 -33.59 -6.24 -9.97
C GLY A 63 -32.67 -5.55 -8.94
N THR A 64 -32.48 -6.12 -7.75
CA THR A 64 -31.50 -5.60 -6.77
C THR A 64 -30.08 -5.92 -7.26
N PRO A 65 -29.15 -4.92 -7.30
CA PRO A 65 -27.81 -5.14 -7.84
C PRO A 65 -27.04 -6.19 -7.03
N SER A 66 -26.30 -7.03 -7.76
CA SER A 66 -25.32 -7.98 -7.18
C SER A 66 -24.37 -7.25 -6.23
N PRO A 67 -23.85 -7.92 -5.17
CA PRO A 67 -22.82 -7.35 -4.30
C PRO A 67 -21.66 -6.79 -5.13
N ASP A 68 -21.17 -5.61 -4.74
CA ASP A 68 -20.00 -4.95 -5.34
C ASP A 68 -18.73 -5.71 -4.94
N THR A 69 -18.51 -6.85 -5.63
CA THR A 69 -17.34 -7.71 -5.41
C THR A 69 -16.04 -6.97 -5.71
N ALA A 70 -16.06 -6.01 -6.63
CA ALA A 70 -14.89 -5.21 -7.00
C ALA A 70 -14.39 -4.36 -5.82
N ALA A 71 -15.29 -3.74 -5.06
CA ALA A 71 -14.90 -2.99 -3.86
C ALA A 71 -14.29 -3.89 -2.77
N HIS A 72 -14.83 -5.09 -2.58
CA HIS A 72 -14.28 -6.07 -1.62
C HIS A 72 -12.92 -6.62 -2.07
N ASP A 73 -12.77 -6.92 -3.37
CA ASP A 73 -11.52 -7.33 -3.99
C ASP A 73 -10.44 -6.26 -3.80
N GLN A 74 -10.79 -4.99 -4.06
CA GLN A 74 -9.92 -3.85 -3.89
C GLN A 74 -9.46 -3.66 -2.43
N LEU A 75 -10.38 -3.75 -1.46
CA LEU A 75 -10.01 -3.68 -0.05
C LEU A 75 -9.13 -4.85 0.37
N CYS A 76 -9.38 -6.05 -0.15
CA CYS A 76 -8.52 -7.20 0.08
C CYS A 76 -7.10 -6.96 -0.44
N LEU A 77 -6.95 -6.46 -1.68
CA LEU A 77 -5.65 -6.09 -2.27
C LEU A 77 -4.95 -4.97 -1.49
N PHE A 78 -5.69 -3.95 -1.06
CA PHE A 78 -5.18 -2.92 -0.17
C PHE A 78 -4.58 -3.54 1.11
N ASP A 79 -5.31 -4.45 1.77
CA ASP A 79 -4.85 -5.10 2.99
C ASP A 79 -3.61 -5.99 2.74
N GLN A 80 -3.40 -6.53 1.53
CA GLN A 80 -2.13 -7.19 1.16
C GLN A 80 -0.94 -6.21 1.18
N THR A 81 -1.13 -4.97 0.70
CA THR A 81 -0.07 -3.96 0.72
C THR A 81 0.27 -3.50 2.13
N LEU A 82 -0.73 -3.43 3.02
CA LEU A 82 -0.54 -3.18 4.46
C LEU A 82 0.28 -4.29 5.11
N ILE A 83 -0.05 -5.57 4.85
CA ILE A 83 0.72 -6.73 5.35
C ILE A 83 2.19 -6.63 4.90
N TRP A 84 2.44 -6.24 3.66
CA TRP A 84 3.81 -6.05 3.17
C TRP A 84 4.54 -4.90 3.87
N ALA A 85 3.88 -3.76 4.12
CA ALA A 85 4.46 -2.68 4.92
C ALA A 85 4.81 -3.14 6.35
N MET A 86 3.97 -3.97 6.97
CA MET A 86 4.26 -4.57 8.29
C MET A 86 5.46 -5.52 8.24
N ALA A 87 5.61 -6.28 7.15
CA ALA A 87 6.75 -7.17 6.94
C ALA A 87 8.04 -6.38 6.73
N LEU A 88 8.03 -5.33 5.90
CA LEU A 88 9.17 -4.42 5.73
C LEU A 88 9.59 -3.76 7.04
N ARG A 89 8.63 -3.24 7.82
CA ARG A 89 8.90 -2.68 9.16
C ARG A 89 9.60 -3.71 10.05
N THR A 90 9.10 -4.94 10.05
CA THR A 90 9.68 -6.03 10.86
C THR A 90 11.11 -6.34 10.40
N ALA A 91 11.34 -6.42 9.09
CA ALA A 91 12.66 -6.66 8.53
C ALA A 91 13.64 -5.52 8.84
N ALA A 92 13.23 -4.26 8.69
CA ALA A 92 14.07 -3.11 9.00
C ALA A 92 14.48 -3.08 10.49
N ARG A 93 13.52 -3.27 11.39
CA ARG A 93 13.76 -3.34 12.84
C ARG A 93 14.72 -4.45 13.22
N VAL A 94 14.51 -5.67 12.69
CA VAL A 94 15.33 -6.85 13.02
C VAL A 94 16.69 -6.82 12.30
N GLY A 95 16.76 -6.13 11.16
CA GLY A 95 17.99 -5.88 10.40
C GLY A 95 18.86 -4.77 10.99
N ALA A 96 18.36 -3.99 11.94
CA ALA A 96 19.13 -2.96 12.61
C ALA A 96 20.40 -3.56 13.26
N GLY A 97 21.55 -2.99 12.93
CA GLY A 97 22.86 -3.45 13.42
C GLY A 97 23.34 -4.79 12.84
N LEU A 98 22.73 -5.28 11.76
CA LEU A 98 23.28 -6.40 11.00
C LEU A 98 24.39 -5.91 10.08
N ASP A 99 25.56 -6.54 10.16
CA ASP A 99 26.70 -6.22 9.30
C ASP A 99 26.51 -6.75 7.87
N GLY A 100 27.19 -6.10 6.92
CA GLY A 100 27.24 -6.54 5.52
C GLY A 100 25.98 -6.24 4.70
N LEU A 101 25.07 -5.40 5.20
CA LEU A 101 23.98 -4.84 4.41
C LEU A 101 24.49 -3.83 3.37
N ALA A 102 23.85 -3.77 2.21
CA ALA A 102 24.10 -2.76 1.17
C ALA A 102 23.56 -1.37 1.59
N LEU A 103 22.42 -1.37 2.29
CA LEU A 103 21.84 -0.21 2.95
C LEU A 103 22.68 0.16 4.17
N ILE A 104 23.00 1.46 4.29
CA ILE A 104 23.70 1.96 5.48
C ILE A 104 22.75 2.00 6.69
N PRO A 105 23.26 2.06 7.94
CA PRO A 105 22.40 2.08 9.13
C PRO A 105 21.32 3.16 9.12
N ALA A 106 21.63 4.36 8.60
CA ALA A 106 20.64 5.43 8.47
C ALA A 106 19.50 5.10 7.49
N GLN A 107 19.76 4.33 6.43
CA GLN A 107 18.73 3.89 5.49
C GLN A 107 17.84 2.81 6.10
N VAL A 108 18.41 1.89 6.88
CA VAL A 108 17.64 0.87 7.62
C VAL A 108 16.74 1.53 8.67
N ALA A 109 17.27 2.47 9.46
CA ALA A 109 16.50 3.23 10.43
C ALA A 109 15.39 4.07 9.77
N ALA A 110 15.69 4.68 8.61
CA ALA A 110 14.69 5.43 7.85
C ALA A 110 13.57 4.54 7.33
N LEU A 111 13.92 3.36 6.81
CA LEU A 111 12.96 2.36 6.35
C LEU A 111 12.06 1.91 7.50
N GLU A 112 12.62 1.62 8.68
CA GLU A 112 11.84 1.27 9.87
C GLU A 112 10.86 2.38 10.28
N ALA A 113 11.35 3.62 10.39
CA ALA A 113 10.53 4.75 10.83
C ALA A 113 9.37 5.04 9.87
N LEU A 114 9.64 5.08 8.57
CA LEU A 114 8.64 5.40 7.56
C LEU A 114 7.68 4.24 7.31
N THR A 115 8.13 2.99 7.33
CA THR A 115 7.21 1.83 7.22
C THR A 115 6.34 1.70 8.47
N SER A 116 6.83 2.08 9.66
CA SER A 116 5.99 2.20 10.86
C SER A 116 4.88 3.22 10.67
N ARG A 117 5.23 4.42 10.22
CA ARG A 117 4.26 5.47 9.91
C ARG A 117 3.28 5.05 8.80
N LEU A 118 3.74 4.36 7.75
CA LEU A 118 2.89 3.83 6.69
C LEU A 118 1.89 2.82 7.24
N VAL A 119 2.32 1.89 8.11
CA VAL A 119 1.40 0.93 8.74
C VAL A 119 0.29 1.64 9.53
N ASP A 120 0.64 2.65 10.31
CA ASP A 120 -0.34 3.42 11.09
C ASP A 120 -1.29 4.21 10.17
N THR A 121 -0.75 4.85 9.13
CA THR A 121 -1.51 5.66 8.17
C THR A 121 -2.46 4.79 7.34
N LEU A 122 -1.99 3.65 6.84
CA LEU A 122 -2.80 2.67 6.09
C LEU A 122 -3.90 2.06 6.98
N SER A 123 -3.58 1.73 8.24
CA SER A 123 -4.57 1.23 9.20
C SER A 123 -5.66 2.29 9.48
N GLY A 124 -5.26 3.54 9.68
CA GLY A 124 -6.19 4.66 9.84
C GLY A 124 -7.04 4.89 8.59
N LEU A 125 -6.44 4.84 7.40
CA LEU A 125 -7.14 4.99 6.12
C LEU A 125 -8.20 3.90 5.96
N ARG A 126 -7.84 2.65 6.26
CA ARG A 126 -8.77 1.52 6.24
C ARG A 126 -10.00 1.78 7.11
N MET A 127 -9.80 2.29 8.33
CA MET A 127 -10.90 2.63 9.24
C MET A 127 -11.77 3.76 8.68
N LEU A 128 -11.17 4.83 8.15
CA LEU A 128 -11.91 5.97 7.59
C LEU A 128 -12.73 5.56 6.37
N VAL A 129 -12.19 4.68 5.53
CA VAL A 129 -12.91 4.12 4.38
C VAL A 129 -14.13 3.32 4.84
N LEU A 130 -13.95 2.40 5.79
CA LEU A 130 -15.07 1.59 6.30
C LEU A 130 -16.09 2.42 7.10
N ALA A 131 -15.67 3.55 7.67
CA ALA A 131 -16.54 4.52 8.33
C ALA A 131 -17.27 5.46 7.35
N GLY A 132 -17.00 5.39 6.05
CA GLY A 132 -17.64 6.25 5.06
C GLY A 132 -17.16 7.70 5.09
N LEU A 133 -15.89 7.95 5.44
CA LEU A 133 -15.33 9.29 5.62
C LEU A 133 -14.32 9.65 4.51
N PRO A 134 -14.79 10.10 3.32
CA PRO A 134 -13.92 10.30 2.15
C PRO A 134 -12.89 11.41 2.31
N ILE A 135 -13.26 12.56 2.87
CA ILE A 135 -12.35 13.70 3.03
C ILE A 135 -11.12 13.33 3.87
N PRO A 136 -11.25 12.82 5.12
CA PRO A 136 -10.08 12.47 5.91
C PRO A 136 -9.34 11.25 5.32
N ALA A 137 -10.01 10.32 4.64
CA ALA A 137 -9.33 9.21 3.95
C ALA A 137 -8.39 9.73 2.83
N LEU A 138 -8.85 10.69 2.03
CA LEU A 138 -8.04 11.30 0.96
C LEU A 138 -6.84 12.10 1.53
N GLN A 139 -6.98 12.72 2.70
CA GLN A 139 -5.86 13.37 3.38
C GLN A 139 -4.77 12.37 3.81
N LEU A 140 -5.17 11.19 4.32
CA LEU A 140 -4.22 10.12 4.62
C LEU A 140 -3.61 9.55 3.34
N ALA A 141 -4.39 9.40 2.27
CA ALA A 141 -3.89 8.92 0.98
C ALA A 141 -2.75 9.80 0.42
N ARG A 142 -2.89 11.12 0.54
CA ARG A 142 -1.80 12.06 0.19
C ARG A 142 -0.55 11.81 1.03
N SER A 143 -0.72 11.64 2.34
CA SER A 143 0.39 11.36 3.26
C SER A 143 1.11 10.06 2.88
N VAL A 144 0.36 9.00 2.54
CA VAL A 144 0.94 7.74 2.02
C VAL A 144 1.75 7.99 0.76
N SER A 145 1.23 8.76 -0.20
CA SER A 145 1.96 9.04 -1.43
C SER A 145 3.29 9.77 -1.19
N GLU A 146 3.28 10.77 -0.31
CA GLU A 146 4.47 11.54 0.07
C GLU A 146 5.48 10.66 0.84
N ASP A 147 4.99 9.79 1.74
CA ASP A 147 5.82 8.86 2.49
C ASP A 147 6.47 7.81 1.57
N VAL A 148 5.75 7.29 0.57
CA VAL A 148 6.32 6.40 -0.45
C VAL A 148 7.45 7.08 -1.22
N ASP A 149 7.20 8.30 -1.74
CA ASP A 149 8.23 9.06 -2.47
C ASP A 149 9.45 9.33 -1.57
N MET A 150 9.21 9.62 -0.29
CA MET A 150 10.25 9.84 0.70
C MET A 150 11.07 8.58 0.97
N VAL A 151 10.44 7.43 1.26
CA VAL A 151 11.15 6.15 1.50
C VAL A 151 12.07 5.83 0.34
N LEU A 152 11.55 5.89 -0.89
CA LEU A 152 12.34 5.62 -2.10
C LEU A 152 13.52 6.59 -2.24
N ALA A 153 13.31 7.89 -2.03
CA ALA A 153 14.40 8.87 -2.08
C ALA A 153 15.49 8.58 -1.02
N LEU A 154 15.12 8.14 0.18
CA LEU A 154 16.07 7.76 1.23
C LEU A 154 16.82 6.47 0.91
N LEU A 155 16.16 5.49 0.29
CA LEU A 155 16.80 4.26 -0.22
C LEU A 155 17.82 4.57 -1.35
N LEU A 156 17.55 5.59 -2.17
CA LEU A 156 18.44 5.99 -3.26
C LEU A 156 19.62 6.88 -2.82
N ARG A 157 19.42 7.70 -1.77
CA ARG A 157 20.42 8.70 -1.35
C ARG A 157 20.81 8.51 0.12
N ARG A 158 21.93 7.81 0.32
CA ARG A 158 22.60 7.61 1.63
C ARG A 158 22.72 8.89 2.48
N LYS A 159 23.19 9.99 1.88
CA LYS A 159 23.34 11.28 2.59
C LYS A 159 22.00 11.86 3.04
N LEU A 160 20.95 11.67 2.25
CA LEU A 160 19.62 12.16 2.58
C LEU A 160 19.04 11.36 3.75
N ALA A 161 19.24 10.04 3.78
CA ALA A 161 18.87 9.21 4.92
C ALA A 161 19.60 9.62 6.20
N GLN A 162 20.90 9.89 6.14
CA GLN A 162 21.65 10.41 7.31
C GLN A 162 21.06 11.73 7.83
N GLN A 163 20.73 12.66 6.94
CA GLN A 163 20.11 13.94 7.32
C GLN A 163 18.73 13.75 7.95
N PHE A 164 17.94 12.81 7.45
CA PHE A 164 16.62 12.49 8.00
C PHE A 164 16.72 11.96 9.43
N ILE A 165 17.58 10.98 9.68
CA ILE A 165 17.74 10.38 11.03
C ILE A 165 18.43 11.34 12.00
N ALA A 166 19.21 12.30 11.49
CA ALA A 166 19.84 13.33 12.31
C ALA A 166 18.86 14.41 12.80
N CYS A 167 17.63 14.48 12.28
CA CYS A 167 16.62 15.40 12.81
C CYS A 167 16.16 14.95 14.21
N THR A 168 16.37 15.80 15.21
CA THR A 168 16.06 15.54 16.62
C THR A 168 14.90 16.38 17.15
N CYS A 169 14.50 17.43 16.43
CA CYS A 169 13.37 18.28 16.79
C CYS A 169 12.44 18.60 15.59
N ALA A 170 11.28 19.20 15.90
CA ALA A 170 10.26 19.54 14.91
C ALA A 170 10.76 20.59 13.91
N GLU A 171 11.56 21.57 14.34
CA GLU A 171 12.12 22.60 13.48
C GLU A 171 13.07 22.03 12.43
N GLU A 172 13.94 21.10 12.85
CA GLU A 172 14.86 20.37 11.97
C GLU A 172 14.09 19.51 10.98
N ALA A 173 13.11 18.74 11.45
CA ALA A 173 12.26 17.92 10.58
C ALA A 173 11.50 18.77 9.55
N ASN A 174 10.94 19.92 9.97
CA ASN A 174 10.26 20.85 9.08
C ASN A 174 11.21 21.51 8.06
N SER A 175 12.45 21.80 8.47
CA SER A 175 13.50 22.31 7.58
C SER A 175 13.89 21.26 6.54
N PHE A 176 14.14 20.03 6.99
CA PHE A 176 14.41 18.87 6.13
C PHE A 176 13.27 18.67 5.11
N TRP A 177 12.02 18.62 5.58
CA TRP A 177 10.84 18.44 4.76
C TRP A 177 10.72 19.53 3.69
N ARG A 178 10.84 20.79 4.08
CA ARG A 178 10.79 21.94 3.16
C ARG A 178 11.95 21.99 2.19
N ARG A 179 13.09 21.36 2.48
CA ARG A 179 14.25 21.36 1.59
C ARG A 179 14.24 20.20 0.62
N HIS A 180 13.81 19.02 1.07
CA HIS A 180 14.03 17.76 0.34
C HIS A 180 12.76 17.05 -0.11
N ILE A 181 11.63 17.23 0.59
CA ILE A 181 10.42 16.44 0.36
C ILE A 181 9.33 17.26 -0.31
N ALA A 182 8.96 18.40 0.29
CA ALA A 182 7.82 19.23 -0.14
C ALA A 182 7.93 19.65 -1.62
N GLY A 183 6.78 19.96 -2.24
CA GLY A 183 6.73 20.42 -3.63
C GLY A 183 7.19 19.38 -4.64
N GLY A 184 6.98 18.09 -4.35
CA GLY A 184 7.31 16.98 -5.24
C GLY A 184 8.81 16.76 -5.47
N ARG A 185 9.69 17.24 -4.58
CA ARG A 185 11.15 17.06 -4.73
C ARG A 185 11.60 15.61 -4.58
N ALA A 186 11.07 14.90 -3.58
CA ALA A 186 11.35 13.48 -3.40
C ALA A 186 10.93 12.69 -4.64
N PHE A 187 9.74 12.98 -5.17
CA PHE A 187 9.28 12.41 -6.43
C PHE A 187 10.21 12.71 -7.60
N ARG A 188 10.60 13.98 -7.81
CA ARG A 188 11.47 14.34 -8.94
C ARG A 188 12.77 13.54 -8.93
N LEU A 189 13.35 13.34 -7.74
CA LEU A 189 14.53 12.51 -7.56
C LEU A 189 14.27 11.04 -7.94
N VAL A 190 13.13 10.48 -7.55
CA VAL A 190 12.74 9.10 -7.93
C VAL A 190 12.50 9.00 -9.44
N ALA A 191 11.78 9.95 -10.02
CA ALA A 191 11.49 10.01 -11.46
C ALA A 191 12.76 10.14 -12.31
N GLU A 192 13.71 10.99 -11.89
CA GLU A 192 15.03 11.11 -12.51
C GLU A 192 15.75 9.75 -12.54
N LYS A 193 15.67 8.96 -11.45
CA LYS A 193 16.24 7.62 -11.41
C LYS A 193 15.49 6.60 -12.26
N LEU A 194 14.17 6.67 -12.32
CA LEU A 194 13.36 5.83 -13.21
C LEU A 194 13.69 6.11 -14.69
N TYR A 195 13.93 7.37 -15.04
CA TYR A 195 14.40 7.75 -16.38
C TYR A 195 15.77 7.15 -16.71
N GLU A 196 16.73 7.21 -15.78
CA GLU A 196 18.08 6.64 -15.99
C GLU A 196 18.05 5.13 -16.28
N VAL A 197 17.10 4.38 -15.69
CA VAL A 197 16.94 2.93 -15.92
C VAL A 197 15.98 2.60 -17.07
N GLY A 198 15.53 3.62 -17.82
CA GLY A 198 14.71 3.45 -19.02
C GLY A 198 13.21 3.23 -18.77
N LEU A 199 12.73 3.46 -17.54
CA LEU A 199 11.34 3.16 -17.13
C LEU A 199 10.41 4.38 -17.00
N ASP A 200 10.84 5.58 -17.43
CA ASP A 200 9.91 6.72 -17.53
C ASP A 200 10.04 7.46 -18.87
N HIS A 201 8.90 7.74 -19.49
CA HIS A 201 8.75 8.40 -20.78
C HIS A 201 8.04 9.76 -20.61
N SER A 202 8.70 10.69 -19.92
CA SER A 202 8.32 12.10 -19.74
C SER A 202 7.03 12.36 -18.95
N ASP A 203 6.82 13.62 -18.54
CA ASP A 203 5.55 14.12 -17.98
C ASP A 203 4.34 13.94 -18.93
N GLN A 204 4.56 13.54 -20.18
CA GLN A 204 3.52 13.21 -21.16
C GLN A 204 3.30 11.69 -21.31
N SER A 205 3.91 10.85 -20.47
CA SER A 205 3.54 9.43 -20.40
C SER A 205 2.12 9.23 -19.87
N ASP A 206 1.53 8.06 -20.13
CA ASP A 206 0.29 7.63 -19.46
C ASP A 206 0.43 7.65 -17.95
N TYR A 207 1.61 7.26 -17.44
CA TYR A 207 1.95 7.30 -16.04
C TYR A 207 1.98 8.74 -15.47
N GLY A 208 2.67 9.67 -16.14
CA GLY A 208 2.70 11.08 -15.76
C GLY A 208 1.30 11.73 -15.80
N ARG A 209 0.47 11.37 -16.79
CA ARG A 209 -0.95 11.79 -16.87
C ARG A 209 -1.78 11.25 -15.72
N TRP A 210 -1.71 9.94 -15.44
CA TRP A 210 -2.43 9.30 -14.34
C TRP A 210 -2.07 9.96 -13.01
N ARG A 211 -0.77 10.12 -12.74
CA ARG A 211 -0.30 10.73 -11.50
C ARG A 211 -0.76 12.17 -11.34
N ARG A 212 -0.76 12.97 -12.40
CA ARG A 212 -1.36 14.33 -12.37
C ARG A 212 -2.84 14.27 -12.05
N GLY A 213 -3.59 13.39 -12.70
CA GLY A 213 -5.02 13.21 -12.44
C GLY A 213 -5.31 12.88 -10.98
N VAL A 214 -4.54 11.98 -10.38
CA VAL A 214 -4.71 11.64 -8.97
C VAL A 214 -4.23 12.75 -8.03
N LEU A 215 -3.12 13.43 -8.33
CA LEU A 215 -2.69 14.59 -7.54
C LEU A 215 -3.70 15.73 -7.60
N THR A 216 -4.39 15.91 -8.72
CA THR A 216 -5.52 16.85 -8.84
C THR A 216 -6.69 16.42 -7.96
N LEU A 217 -7.06 15.14 -7.97
CA LEU A 217 -8.11 14.58 -7.10
C LEU A 217 -7.78 14.72 -5.60
N LEU A 218 -6.54 14.40 -5.21
CA LEU A 218 -6.08 14.55 -3.83
C LEU A 218 -5.92 16.02 -3.42
N GLY A 219 -5.51 16.87 -4.36
CA GLY A 219 -5.40 18.31 -4.15
C GLY A 219 -6.77 18.97 -3.93
N SER A 220 -7.80 18.49 -4.63
CA SER A 220 -9.16 18.98 -4.46
C SER A 220 -9.76 18.58 -3.11
N ALA A 221 -9.36 17.43 -2.55
CA ALA A 221 -9.78 16.96 -1.22
C ALA A 221 -9.26 17.80 -0.03
N VAL A 222 -8.28 18.68 -0.24
CA VAL A 222 -7.78 19.62 0.77
C VAL A 222 -8.72 20.81 0.94
N HIS A 223 -9.51 21.10 -0.08
CA HIS A 223 -10.56 22.11 0.02
C HIS A 223 -11.77 21.46 0.68
N SER A 224 -12.18 21.99 1.84
CA SER A 224 -13.42 21.61 2.53
C SER A 224 -14.68 21.94 1.73
N SER A 225 -14.55 22.59 0.58
CA SER A 225 -15.62 22.72 -0.41
C SER A 225 -15.77 21.42 -1.20
N ALA A 226 -17.00 21.07 -1.58
CA ALA A 226 -17.35 19.88 -2.36
C ALA A 226 -16.74 19.82 -3.79
N LEU A 227 -15.69 20.59 -4.06
CA LEU A 227 -14.94 20.59 -5.32
C LEU A 227 -14.21 19.25 -5.46
N GLY A 228 -14.90 18.26 -6.02
CA GLY A 228 -14.36 16.93 -6.33
C GLY A 228 -15.25 15.76 -5.88
N LEU A 229 -16.16 15.99 -4.93
CA LEU A 229 -17.22 15.02 -4.59
C LEU A 229 -18.43 15.35 -5.45
N ARG A 230 -18.90 14.41 -6.29
CA ARG A 230 -20.16 14.62 -7.01
C ARG A 230 -21.25 14.82 -5.96
N ALA A 231 -22.23 15.70 -6.22
CA ALA A 231 -23.36 15.88 -5.32
C ALA A 231 -24.04 14.52 -5.07
N GLY A 232 -23.90 13.96 -3.86
CA GLY A 232 -24.34 12.61 -3.50
C GLY A 232 -23.23 11.70 -2.93
N ASP A 233 -21.98 11.84 -3.39
CA ASP A 233 -20.86 10.98 -2.97
C ASP A 233 -20.41 11.24 -1.53
N ALA A 234 -20.61 12.45 -1.00
CA ALA A 234 -20.24 12.78 0.38
C ALA A 234 -21.06 12.03 1.44
N ALA A 235 -22.25 11.52 1.08
CA ALA A 235 -23.18 10.85 1.99
C ALA A 235 -23.29 9.33 1.77
N ALA A 236 -22.76 8.81 0.65
CA ALA A 236 -22.80 7.39 0.36
C ALA A 236 -21.81 6.62 1.27
N PRO A 237 -22.22 5.51 1.91
CA PRO A 237 -21.31 4.65 2.64
C PRO A 237 -20.39 3.87 1.67
N TRP A 238 -19.31 3.31 2.20
CA TRP A 238 -18.58 2.26 1.49
C TRP A 238 -19.45 0.97 1.45
N PRO A 239 -19.52 0.23 0.32
CA PRO A 239 -18.72 0.34 -0.91
C PRO A 239 -19.29 1.25 -2.02
N GLN A 240 -20.45 1.89 -1.85
CA GLN A 240 -21.10 2.67 -2.91
C GLN A 240 -20.42 4.02 -3.20
N ASN A 241 -19.57 4.48 -2.29
CA ASN A 241 -18.85 5.75 -2.42
C ASN A 241 -17.66 5.65 -3.41
N ALA A 242 -17.78 6.30 -4.57
CA ALA A 242 -16.76 6.29 -5.60
C ALA A 242 -15.41 6.87 -5.12
N ALA A 243 -15.44 7.98 -4.39
CA ALA A 243 -14.22 8.62 -3.88
C ALA A 243 -13.44 7.72 -2.91
N LEU A 244 -14.14 6.91 -2.11
CA LEU A 244 -13.50 5.93 -1.23
C LEU A 244 -12.89 4.76 -2.01
N ARG A 245 -13.53 4.31 -3.09
CA ARG A 245 -12.95 3.30 -3.98
C ARG A 245 -11.71 3.85 -4.70
N ASP A 246 -11.78 5.06 -5.24
CA ASP A 246 -10.64 5.70 -5.91
C ASP A 246 -9.47 5.91 -4.94
N CYS A 247 -9.78 6.30 -3.69
CA CYS A 247 -8.81 6.42 -2.60
C CYS A 247 -8.09 5.09 -2.33
N LEU A 248 -8.83 3.98 -2.17
CA LEU A 248 -8.25 2.65 -1.99
C LEU A 248 -7.41 2.21 -3.20
N ALA A 249 -7.89 2.42 -4.43
CA ALA A 249 -7.17 2.09 -5.66
C ALA A 249 -5.83 2.82 -5.70
N PHE A 250 -5.87 4.13 -5.49
CA PHE A 250 -4.69 4.96 -5.50
C PHE A 250 -3.66 4.48 -4.47
N VAL A 251 -4.08 4.30 -3.21
CA VAL A 251 -3.13 3.92 -2.15
C VAL A 251 -2.56 2.52 -2.39
N THR A 252 -3.39 1.58 -2.83
CA THR A 252 -2.94 0.24 -3.22
C THR A 252 -1.87 0.32 -4.31
N HIS A 253 -2.14 1.12 -5.34
CA HIS A 253 -1.19 1.34 -6.43
C HIS A 253 0.11 2.00 -5.94
N ARG A 254 0.04 3.04 -5.09
CA ARG A 254 1.23 3.69 -4.52
C ARG A 254 2.11 2.74 -3.73
N MET A 255 1.52 1.82 -2.98
CA MET A 255 2.27 0.80 -2.24
C MET A 255 2.86 -0.27 -3.17
N GLN A 256 2.16 -0.63 -4.25
CA GLN A 256 2.70 -1.51 -5.29
C GLN A 256 3.85 -0.85 -6.07
N GLU A 257 3.77 0.44 -6.36
CA GLU A 257 4.86 1.22 -6.94
C GLU A 257 6.06 1.31 -6.01
N PHE A 258 5.82 1.52 -4.71
CA PHE A 258 6.89 1.44 -3.72
C PHE A 258 7.63 0.10 -3.83
N CYS A 259 6.88 -1.01 -3.84
CA CYS A 259 7.45 -2.33 -4.05
C CYS A 259 8.24 -2.40 -5.36
N ALA A 260 7.61 -2.11 -6.50
CA ALA A 260 8.21 -2.21 -7.83
C ALA A 260 9.49 -1.38 -7.97
N TRP A 261 9.44 -0.10 -7.60
CA TRP A 261 10.58 0.79 -7.79
C TRP A 261 11.71 0.50 -6.81
N SER A 262 11.42 -0.05 -5.62
CA SER A 262 12.48 -0.49 -4.70
C SER A 262 13.33 -1.63 -5.29
N HIS A 263 12.75 -2.48 -6.16
CA HIS A 263 13.48 -3.51 -6.90
C HIS A 263 14.17 -2.97 -8.15
N VAL A 264 13.45 -2.16 -8.93
CA VAL A 264 13.94 -1.64 -10.22
C VAL A 264 15.14 -0.71 -10.03
N LEU A 265 15.12 0.13 -9.00
CA LEU A 265 16.13 1.18 -8.84
C LEU A 265 17.42 0.71 -8.15
N ASP A 266 17.64 -0.61 -8.10
CA ASP A 266 18.81 -1.27 -7.52
C ASP A 266 19.25 -0.66 -6.18
N THR A 267 18.29 -0.53 -5.26
CA THR A 267 18.52 0.09 -3.95
C THR A 267 19.36 -0.79 -3.00
N GLY A 268 19.63 -2.04 -3.38
CA GLY A 268 20.18 -3.07 -2.50
C GLY A 268 19.17 -3.67 -1.51
N LEU A 269 17.95 -3.12 -1.42
CA LEU A 269 16.94 -3.55 -0.44
C LEU A 269 16.64 -5.04 -0.53
N GLN A 270 16.41 -5.58 -1.73
CA GLN A 270 16.05 -6.99 -1.88
C GLN A 270 17.14 -7.95 -1.38
N GLY A 271 18.41 -7.65 -1.70
CA GLY A 271 19.54 -8.44 -1.21
C GLY A 271 19.66 -8.37 0.31
N ASP A 272 19.36 -7.21 0.89
CA ASP A 272 19.39 -7.01 2.34
C ASP A 272 18.23 -7.72 3.05
N LEU A 273 17.01 -7.73 2.48
CA LEU A 273 15.87 -8.48 3.02
C LEU A 273 16.17 -9.98 3.07
N ALA A 274 16.74 -10.55 2.01
CA ALA A 274 17.19 -11.94 1.99
C ALA A 274 18.25 -12.22 3.05
N ARG A 275 19.25 -11.34 3.20
CA ARG A 275 20.31 -11.47 4.21
C ARG A 275 19.76 -11.37 5.63
N ILE A 276 18.85 -10.43 5.90
CA ILE A 276 18.19 -10.28 7.21
C ILE A 276 17.42 -11.55 7.56
N ARG A 277 16.63 -12.09 6.62
CA ARG A 277 15.90 -13.35 6.83
C ARG A 277 16.85 -14.48 7.19
N LEU A 278 17.90 -14.71 6.39
CA LEU A 278 18.87 -15.79 6.63
C LEU A 278 19.58 -15.65 7.97
N ALA A 279 19.96 -14.43 8.37
CA ALA A 279 20.71 -14.18 9.58
C ALA A 279 19.85 -14.25 10.86
N ARG A 280 18.56 -13.89 10.78
CA ARG A 280 17.75 -13.65 11.99
C ARG A 280 16.57 -14.61 12.16
N ALA A 281 15.99 -15.14 11.08
CA ALA A 281 14.70 -15.86 11.16
C ALA A 281 14.69 -17.04 12.13
N ALA A 282 15.80 -17.78 12.26
CA ALA A 282 15.90 -18.94 13.15
C ALA A 282 15.78 -18.58 14.65
N GLY A 283 16.14 -17.36 15.03
CA GLY A 283 16.06 -16.88 16.41
C GLY A 283 14.79 -16.08 16.73
N MET A 284 13.91 -15.88 15.75
CA MET A 284 12.72 -15.04 15.91
C MET A 284 11.48 -15.85 16.30
N PRO A 285 10.50 -15.24 16.98
CA PRO A 285 9.19 -15.84 17.17
C PRO A 285 8.56 -16.27 15.84
N PRO A 286 7.74 -17.33 15.78
CA PRO A 286 7.20 -17.87 14.52
C PRO A 286 6.48 -16.84 13.64
N ARG A 287 5.78 -15.88 14.26
CA ARG A 287 5.12 -14.76 13.57
C ARG A 287 6.13 -13.86 12.86
N GLU A 288 7.16 -13.41 13.57
CA GLU A 288 8.19 -12.54 13.01
C GLU A 288 9.00 -13.28 11.93
N ALA A 289 9.34 -14.55 12.16
CA ALA A 289 10.02 -15.37 11.15
C ALA A 289 9.22 -15.47 9.84
N ARG A 290 7.89 -15.61 9.91
CA ARG A 290 7.01 -15.58 8.72
C ARG A 290 7.02 -14.21 8.04
N LEU A 291 6.99 -13.11 8.79
CA LEU A 291 7.06 -11.77 8.23
C LEU A 291 8.41 -11.46 7.59
N LEU A 292 9.52 -11.94 8.14
CA LEU A 292 10.83 -11.87 7.49
C LEU A 292 10.85 -12.67 6.19
N GLY A 293 10.23 -13.86 6.20
CA GLY A 293 9.98 -14.64 4.98
C GLY A 293 9.22 -13.85 3.93
N PHE A 294 8.11 -13.22 4.32
CA PHE A 294 7.26 -12.45 3.43
C PHE A 294 7.89 -11.12 2.97
N ALA A 295 8.75 -10.48 3.77
CA ALA A 295 9.48 -9.31 3.33
C ALA A 295 10.45 -9.66 2.18
N ASP A 296 11.15 -10.79 2.29
CA ASP A 296 12.06 -11.31 1.23
C ASP A 296 11.29 -11.77 -0.02
N GLY A 297 10.26 -12.60 0.13
CA GLY A 297 9.59 -13.24 -1.02
C GLY A 297 8.29 -12.58 -1.51
N GLY A 298 7.72 -11.65 -0.75
CA GLY A 298 6.38 -11.10 -0.98
C GLY A 298 6.29 -10.05 -2.09
N ALA A 299 7.42 -9.51 -2.52
CA ALA A 299 7.46 -8.52 -3.59
C ALA A 299 6.77 -8.99 -4.87
N GLU A 300 7.13 -10.19 -5.33
CA GLU A 300 6.58 -10.80 -6.54
C GLU A 300 5.06 -11.02 -6.45
N ILE A 301 4.51 -11.18 -5.25
CA ILE A 301 3.05 -11.25 -5.02
C ILE A 301 2.42 -9.89 -5.33
N LEU A 302 2.98 -8.81 -4.79
CA LEU A 302 2.46 -7.47 -5.03
C LEU A 302 2.62 -7.05 -6.49
N LEU A 303 3.71 -7.43 -7.15
CA LEU A 303 3.93 -7.15 -8.57
C LEU A 303 2.94 -7.90 -9.47
N ASP A 304 2.65 -9.16 -9.17
CA ASP A 304 1.58 -9.89 -9.86
C ASP A 304 0.23 -9.21 -9.66
N GLN A 305 -0.10 -8.82 -8.42
CA GLN A 305 -1.35 -8.09 -8.13
C GLN A 305 -1.45 -6.77 -8.91
N MET A 306 -0.35 -6.00 -8.95
CA MET A 306 -0.27 -4.76 -9.74
C MET A 306 -0.53 -5.02 -11.22
N ARG A 307 0.08 -6.08 -11.80
CA ARG A 307 -0.16 -6.47 -13.20
C ARG A 307 -1.62 -6.83 -13.45
N TRP A 308 -2.29 -7.49 -12.51
CA TRP A 308 -3.71 -7.84 -12.66
C TRP A 308 -4.59 -6.61 -12.70
N MET A 309 -4.34 -5.66 -11.80
CA MET A 309 -5.09 -4.40 -11.74
C MET A 309 -4.88 -3.54 -13.01
N LEU A 310 -3.70 -3.61 -13.62
CA LEU A 310 -3.41 -2.89 -14.88
C LEU A 310 -3.94 -3.60 -16.12
N ALA A 311 -4.00 -4.93 -16.10
CA ALA A 311 -4.45 -5.75 -17.24
C ALA A 311 -5.98 -5.90 -17.34
N GLU A 312 -6.71 -5.62 -16.26
CA GLU A 312 -8.18 -5.62 -16.22
C GLU A 312 -8.70 -4.18 -16.11
N PRO A 313 -8.63 -3.36 -17.18
CA PRO A 313 -9.32 -2.09 -17.17
C PRO A 313 -10.83 -2.36 -17.23
N ASP A 314 -11.52 -2.11 -16.12
CA ASP A 314 -12.94 -1.74 -16.17
C ASP A 314 -13.03 -0.42 -16.92
N LEU A 315 -13.06 -0.48 -18.26
CA LEU A 315 -13.52 0.61 -19.10
C LEU A 315 -14.98 0.36 -19.42
N PRO A 316 -15.91 1.16 -18.90
CA PRO A 316 -17.24 1.26 -19.49
C PRO A 316 -17.10 1.60 -20.99
N GLU A 317 -17.78 0.84 -21.84
CA GLU A 317 -17.76 0.97 -23.31
C GLU A 317 -18.28 2.33 -23.84
N ASP A 318 -18.79 3.21 -22.97
CA ASP A 318 -19.51 4.42 -23.37
C ASP A 318 -18.65 5.68 -23.57
N ALA A 319 -17.31 5.58 -23.54
CA ALA A 319 -16.42 6.71 -23.83
C ALA A 319 -15.84 6.73 -25.27
N ARG A 320 -16.45 5.99 -26.22
CA ARG A 320 -16.07 6.00 -27.65
C ARG A 320 -17.19 6.44 -28.59
N ARG A 321 -17.94 7.48 -28.25
CA ARG A 321 -18.78 8.22 -29.21
C ARG A 321 -18.70 9.72 -28.96
#